data_AF-A0A1M5EQZ6-F1
#
_entry.id   AF-A0A1M5EQZ6-F1
#
_cell.length_a   1.000
_cell.length_b   1.000
_cell.length_c   1.000
_cell.angle_alpha   90.00
_cell.angle_beta   90.00
_cell.angle_gamma   90.00
#
_symmetry.space_group_name_H-M   'P 1'
#
loop_
_entity.id
_entity.type
_entity.pdbx_description
1 polymer ?
#
loop_
_entity_poly.entity_id
_entity_poly.type
_entity_poly.pdbx_seq_one_letter_code
_entity_poly.pdbx_strand_id
1 'polypeptide(L)'
;MIHKLNKNYTTENKNRKLKEKYLLSYSFSPGFYDKLCSIDLYIDKNYDYELFLFFHEKNLKDFSTSNKSARIFLNLKSKLPYKVREILYDFFESDLKLKENYYNGKNMFGISDRNETTYNINHKNGYFSLNMTVDILDKNLFQSKNEIKFLKLTSIIEKWCNKLRDDFMKEYGHEKNGI
;
A
#
# COMPACT_ATOMS: atom_id res chain seq x y z
N MET A 1 -11.15 4.00 14.50
CA MET A 1 -11.19 2.96 13.43
C MET A 1 -9.93 2.08 13.46
N ILE A 2 -9.42 1.74 14.66
CA ILE A 2 -8.15 1.02 14.86
C ILE A 2 -8.37 -0.51 14.90
N HIS A 3 -9.60 -0.97 15.10
CA HIS A 3 -9.88 -2.38 15.40
C HIS A 3 -9.82 -3.37 14.23
N LYS A 4 -9.92 -2.94 12.96
CA LYS A 4 -9.84 -3.87 11.81
C LYS A 4 -8.40 -4.12 11.32
N LEU A 5 -7.50 -3.15 11.49
CA LEU A 5 -6.10 -3.25 11.08
C LEU A 5 -5.31 -4.31 11.89
N ASN A 6 -5.68 -4.57 13.15
CA ASN A 6 -5.04 -5.59 13.98
C ASN A 6 -5.35 -7.03 13.56
N LYS A 7 -6.35 -7.30 12.73
CA LYS A 7 -6.68 -8.68 12.35
C LYS A 7 -5.61 -9.32 11.47
N ASN A 8 -4.86 -8.53 10.71
CA ASN A 8 -3.91 -9.05 9.72
C ASN A 8 -2.46 -9.08 10.22
N TYR A 9 -2.22 -8.57 11.42
CA TYR A 9 -0.91 -8.49 12.04
C TYR A 9 -0.88 -9.22 13.38
N THR A 10 0.30 -9.67 13.78
CA THR A 10 0.63 -10.12 15.14
C THR A 10 1.48 -9.06 15.82
N THR A 11 1.52 -9.09 17.15
CA THR A 11 2.45 -8.29 17.94
C THR A 11 3.49 -9.22 18.52
N GLU A 12 4.74 -9.06 18.12
CA GLU A 12 5.89 -9.81 18.63
C GLU A 12 6.96 -8.82 19.08
N ASN A 13 7.42 -8.92 20.34
CA ASN A 13 8.46 -8.05 20.89
C ASN A 13 8.17 -6.54 20.70
N LYS A 14 6.92 -6.13 20.90
CA LYS A 14 6.40 -4.76 20.66
C LYS A 14 6.41 -4.30 19.19
N ASN A 15 6.87 -5.15 18.27
CA ASN A 15 6.83 -4.89 16.84
C ASN A 15 5.60 -5.54 16.20
N ARG A 16 4.96 -4.81 15.29
CA ARG A 16 3.83 -5.30 14.52
C ARG A 16 4.35 -6.07 13.31
N LYS A 17 4.03 -7.36 13.22
CA LYS A 17 4.43 -8.24 12.11
C LYS A 17 3.22 -8.70 11.30
N LEU A 18 3.40 -8.83 10.00
CA LEU A 18 2.36 -9.40 9.13
C LEU A 18 2.14 -10.87 9.50
N LYS A 19 0.88 -11.30 9.65
CA LYS A 19 0.56 -12.72 9.95
C LYS A 19 1.16 -13.66 8.92
N GLU A 20 1.70 -14.79 9.37
CA GLU A 20 2.41 -15.77 8.53
C GLU A 20 1.61 -16.34 7.36
N LYS A 21 0.27 -16.28 7.39
CA LYS A 21 -0.57 -16.69 6.27
C LYS A 21 -0.44 -15.75 5.05
N TYR A 22 0.06 -14.54 5.25
CA TYR A 22 0.30 -13.55 4.21
C TYR A 22 1.77 -13.56 3.77
N LEU A 23 1.99 -13.39 2.47
CA LEU A 23 3.32 -13.17 1.87
C LEU A 23 3.71 -11.70 1.94
N LEU A 24 2.79 -10.81 1.58
CA LEU A 24 3.06 -9.39 1.40
C LEU A 24 1.85 -8.56 1.81
N SER A 25 2.09 -7.41 2.42
CA SER A 25 1.12 -6.33 2.50
C SER A 25 1.68 -5.06 1.87
N TYR A 26 0.82 -4.31 1.20
CA TYR A 26 1.07 -2.97 0.69
C TYR A 26 0.05 -2.02 1.31
N SER A 27 0.50 -0.94 1.92
CA SER A 27 -0.37 0.10 2.46
C SER A 27 0.02 1.44 1.87
N PHE A 28 -0.98 2.18 1.42
CA PHE A 28 -0.85 3.56 0.95
C PHE A 28 -1.84 4.44 1.72
N SER A 29 -1.34 5.54 2.26
CA SER A 29 -2.18 6.59 2.82
C SER A 29 -1.89 7.89 2.07
N PRO A 30 -2.90 8.54 1.47
CA PRO A 30 -2.70 9.81 0.82
C PRO A 30 -2.45 10.91 1.86
N GLY A 31 -1.59 11.85 1.50
CA GLY A 31 -1.48 13.16 2.12
C GLY A 31 -2.64 14.07 1.70
N PHE A 32 -2.50 15.38 1.89
CA PHE A 32 -3.62 16.31 1.65
C PHE A 32 -3.93 16.61 0.16
N TYR A 33 -3.07 16.21 -0.77
CA TYR A 33 -3.09 16.74 -2.15
C TYR A 33 -3.55 15.74 -3.22
N ASP A 34 -3.36 14.44 -3.02
CA ASP A 34 -3.54 13.44 -4.07
C ASP A 34 -4.64 12.45 -3.69
N LYS A 35 -5.88 12.67 -4.18
CA LYS A 35 -7.02 11.72 -4.11
C LYS A 35 -7.13 11.00 -2.76
N LEU A 36 -8.03 11.47 -1.88
CA LEU A 36 -8.19 10.95 -0.51
C LEU A 36 -8.71 9.49 -0.45
N CYS A 37 -7.95 8.53 -0.95
CA CYS A 37 -8.20 7.10 -0.87
C CYS A 37 -7.00 6.39 -0.25
N SER A 38 -7.16 5.87 0.97
CA SER A 38 -6.19 4.94 1.53
C SER A 38 -6.40 3.54 0.97
N ILE A 39 -5.30 2.80 0.81
CA ILE A 39 -5.29 1.45 0.26
C ILE A 39 -4.59 0.54 1.25
N ASP A 40 -5.21 -0.58 1.62
CA ASP A 40 -4.52 -1.69 2.26
C ASP A 40 -4.72 -2.96 1.44
N LEU A 41 -3.63 -3.50 0.91
CA LEU A 41 -3.60 -4.74 0.14
C LEU A 41 -2.86 -5.80 0.96
N TYR A 42 -3.46 -6.98 1.07
CA TYR A 42 -2.86 -8.16 1.68
C TYR A 42 -2.86 -9.31 0.67
N ILE A 43 -1.72 -9.95 0.49
CA ILE A 43 -1.53 -11.07 -0.44
C ILE A 43 -1.18 -12.31 0.36
N ASP A 44 -1.91 -13.39 0.18
CA ASP A 44 -1.68 -14.65 0.89
C ASP A 44 -0.73 -15.61 0.16
N LYS A 45 -0.38 -16.71 0.84
CA LYS A 45 0.49 -17.76 0.30
C LYS A 45 -0.07 -18.48 -0.94
N ASN A 46 -1.37 -18.37 -1.20
CA ASN A 46 -2.02 -18.91 -2.40
C ASN A 46 -2.08 -17.88 -3.54
N TYR A 47 -1.48 -16.70 -3.35
CA TYR A 47 -1.53 -15.58 -4.29
C TYR A 47 -2.95 -15.04 -4.52
N ASP A 48 -3.83 -15.26 -3.54
CA ASP A 48 -5.08 -14.53 -3.42
C ASP A 48 -4.84 -13.22 -2.68
N TYR A 49 -5.71 -12.24 -2.87
CA TYR A 49 -5.62 -10.95 -2.23
C TYR A 49 -6.90 -10.55 -1.49
N GLU A 50 -6.71 -9.75 -0.44
CA GLU A 50 -7.75 -8.96 0.22
C GLU A 50 -7.33 -7.49 0.14
N LEU A 51 -8.13 -6.67 -0.56
CA LEU A 51 -7.89 -5.26 -0.83
C LEU A 51 -8.95 -4.42 -0.15
N PHE A 52 -8.52 -3.45 0.64
CA PHE A 52 -9.37 -2.45 1.26
C PHE A 52 -9.08 -1.09 0.63
N LEU A 53 -10.13 -0.43 0.14
CA LEU A 53 -10.08 0.95 -0.31
C LEU A 53 -10.93 1.81 0.63
N PHE A 54 -10.34 2.90 1.11
CA PHE A 54 -10.97 3.83 2.04
C PHE A 54 -11.00 5.21 1.39
N PHE A 55 -12.11 5.55 0.73
CA PHE A 55 -12.28 6.88 0.17
C PHE A 55 -12.80 7.82 1.25
N HIS A 56 -12.13 8.96 1.41
CA HIS A 56 -12.62 10.07 2.18
C HIS A 56 -13.31 11.03 1.21
N GLU A 57 -14.62 10.91 1.13
CA GLU A 57 -15.44 11.86 0.39
C GLU A 57 -15.70 13.08 1.27
N LYS A 58 -15.41 14.26 0.75
CA LYS A 58 -15.84 15.52 1.36
C LYS A 58 -17.19 15.88 0.75
N ASN A 59 -18.27 15.62 1.48
CA ASN A 59 -19.58 16.14 1.08
C ASN A 59 -19.54 17.67 1.15
N LEU A 60 -19.77 18.36 0.02
CA LEU A 60 -19.68 19.82 -0.08
C LEU A 60 -20.65 20.56 0.85
N LYS A 61 -21.77 19.92 1.23
CA LYS A 61 -22.78 20.49 2.14
C LYS A 61 -22.46 20.29 3.63
N ASP A 62 -21.54 19.39 3.98
CA ASP A 62 -21.22 19.04 5.38
C ASP A 62 -20.11 19.90 6.00
N PHE A 63 -19.54 20.86 5.25
CA PHE A 63 -18.55 21.82 5.76
C PHE A 63 -19.04 22.59 7.00
N SER A 64 -20.35 22.76 7.14
CA SER A 64 -20.97 23.55 8.20
C SER A 64 -21.59 22.74 9.34
N THR A 65 -21.74 21.42 9.24
CA THR A 65 -22.64 20.69 10.16
C THR A 65 -22.11 19.40 10.79
N SER A 66 -21.09 18.70 10.26
CA SER A 66 -20.45 17.61 11.04
C SER A 66 -19.10 17.13 10.48
N ASN A 67 -18.12 16.87 11.37
CA ASN A 67 -16.78 16.35 11.05
C ASN A 67 -16.73 14.87 10.59
N LYS A 68 -17.88 14.19 10.44
CA LYS A 68 -17.91 12.80 9.97
C LYS A 68 -17.99 12.78 8.45
N SER A 69 -16.83 12.95 7.82
CA SER A 69 -16.56 12.65 6.41
C SER A 69 -17.32 11.39 5.94
N ALA A 70 -18.01 11.46 4.80
CA ALA A 70 -18.55 10.28 4.13
C ALA A 70 -17.36 9.37 3.76
N ARG A 71 -17.36 8.15 4.27
CA ARG A 71 -16.29 7.17 4.06
C ARG A 71 -16.84 6.03 3.24
N ILE A 72 -16.42 5.92 1.98
CA ILE A 72 -16.72 4.72 1.20
C ILE A 72 -15.63 3.70 1.54
N PHE A 73 -16.08 2.57 2.09
CA PHE A 73 -15.23 1.43 2.38
C PHE A 73 -15.55 0.30 1.41
N LEU A 74 -14.57 -0.05 0.58
CA LEU A 74 -14.64 -1.20 -0.29
C LEU A 74 -13.71 -2.29 0.21
N ASN A 75 -14.19 -3.53 0.29
CA ASN A 75 -13.39 -4.73 0.55
C ASN A 75 -13.55 -5.70 -0.61
N LEU A 76 -12.46 -6.02 -1.29
CA LEU A 76 -12.42 -6.95 -2.41
C LEU A 76 -11.54 -8.14 -2.06
N LYS A 77 -12.04 -9.34 -2.36
CA LYS A 77 -11.27 -10.57 -2.26
C LYS A 77 -11.29 -11.29 -3.58
N SER A 78 -10.13 -11.59 -4.13
CA SER A 78 -10.03 -12.31 -5.39
C SER A 78 -8.63 -12.88 -5.59
N LYS A 79 -8.45 -13.59 -6.70
CA LYS A 79 -7.16 -14.02 -7.21
C LYS A 79 -6.39 -12.81 -7.74
N LEU A 80 -5.08 -12.74 -7.49
CA LEU A 80 -4.24 -11.71 -8.10
C LEU A 80 -4.29 -11.80 -9.63
N PRO A 81 -4.29 -10.66 -10.35
CA PRO A 81 -4.11 -10.67 -11.80
C PRO A 81 -2.83 -11.45 -12.18
N TYR A 82 -2.90 -12.24 -13.25
CA TYR A 82 -1.82 -13.15 -13.65
C TYR A 82 -0.43 -12.48 -13.67
N LYS A 83 -0.32 -11.30 -14.30
CA LYS A 83 0.96 -10.56 -14.39
C LYS A 83 1.51 -10.13 -13.03
N VAL A 84 0.65 -9.77 -12.08
CA VAL A 84 1.07 -9.40 -10.72
C VAL A 84 1.54 -10.65 -9.98
N ARG A 85 0.80 -11.76 -10.15
CA ARG A 85 1.11 -13.05 -9.54
C ARG A 85 2.45 -13.62 -9.99
N GLU A 86 2.71 -13.63 -11.29
CA GLU A 86 3.97 -14.13 -11.88
C GLU A 86 5.19 -13.41 -11.30
N ILE A 87 5.14 -12.08 -11.23
CA ILE A 87 6.25 -11.27 -10.73
C ILE A 87 6.42 -11.44 -9.21
N LEU A 88 5.32 -11.61 -8.48
CA LEU A 88 5.37 -11.89 -7.05
C LEU A 88 5.96 -13.27 -6.79
N TYR A 89 5.58 -14.29 -7.57
CA TYR A 89 6.17 -15.63 -7.49
C TYR A 89 7.69 -15.58 -7.73
N ASP A 90 8.14 -14.97 -8.82
CA ASP A 90 9.57 -14.80 -9.13
C ASP A 90 10.35 -14.03 -8.06
N PHE A 91 9.68 -13.14 -7.33
CA PHE A 91 10.26 -12.41 -6.22
C PHE A 91 10.45 -13.30 -4.98
N PHE A 92 9.43 -14.07 -4.59
CA PHE A 92 9.47 -14.93 -3.40
C PHE A 92 10.30 -16.21 -3.58
N GLU A 93 10.49 -16.66 -4.82
CA GLU A 93 11.42 -17.77 -5.10
C GLU A 93 12.89 -17.34 -5.04
N SER A 94 13.18 -16.04 -5.15
CA SER A 94 14.55 -15.53 -5.12
C SER A 94 15.14 -15.50 -3.71
N ASP A 95 16.47 -15.51 -3.59
CA ASP A 95 17.14 -15.33 -2.30
C ASP A 95 17.14 -13.87 -1.87
N LEU A 96 15.98 -13.40 -1.42
CA LEU A 96 15.76 -12.02 -1.03
C LEU A 96 16.73 -11.58 0.07
N LYS A 97 17.42 -10.46 -0.17
CA LYS A 97 18.20 -9.71 0.80
C LYS A 97 17.85 -8.24 0.63
N LEU A 98 17.06 -7.71 1.55
CA LEU A 98 16.74 -6.29 1.64
C LEU A 98 17.42 -5.73 2.88
N LYS A 99 17.80 -4.45 2.81
CA LYS A 99 18.30 -3.69 3.96
C LYS A 99 17.12 -3.37 4.88
N GLU A 100 17.42 -3.04 6.13
CA GLU A 100 16.40 -2.65 7.10
C GLU A 100 15.73 -1.33 6.73
N ASN A 101 16.45 -0.41 6.08
CA ASN A 101 15.92 0.85 5.59
C ASN A 101 16.68 1.37 4.36
N TYR A 102 16.04 2.30 3.66
CA TYR A 102 16.55 2.95 2.44
C TYR A 102 16.40 4.47 2.51
N TYR A 103 16.59 5.03 3.71
CA TYR A 103 16.27 6.43 3.95
C TYR A 103 17.34 7.37 3.39
N ASN A 104 16.90 8.46 2.79
CA ASN A 104 17.74 9.58 2.42
C ASN A 104 18.17 10.31 3.71
N GLY A 105 19.46 10.23 4.05
CA GLY A 105 20.02 10.89 5.25
C GLY A 105 19.86 12.41 5.28
N LYS A 106 19.47 13.06 4.17
CA LYS A 106 19.30 14.52 4.07
C LYS A 106 17.86 15.01 4.31
N ASN A 107 16.85 14.13 4.28
CA ASN A 107 15.42 14.49 4.31
C ASN A 107 14.67 13.90 5.53
N MET A 108 15.30 13.87 6.71
CA MET A 108 14.68 13.30 7.92
C MET A 108 13.57 14.15 8.55
N PHE A 109 13.43 15.43 8.17
CA PHE A 109 12.34 16.28 8.66
C PHE A 109 11.15 16.21 7.69
N GLY A 110 10.17 15.38 8.05
CA GLY A 110 8.97 15.12 7.27
C GLY A 110 8.03 16.32 7.24
N ILE A 111 7.57 16.70 6.05
CA ILE A 111 6.35 17.52 5.91
C ILE A 111 5.19 16.62 6.35
N SER A 112 4.34 17.11 7.25
CA SER A 112 3.22 16.37 7.90
C SER A 112 2.14 15.86 6.93
N ASP A 113 2.22 16.27 5.66
CA ASP A 113 1.12 16.26 4.71
C ASP A 113 1.40 15.35 3.50
N ARG A 114 2.35 14.43 3.63
CA ARG A 114 2.87 13.59 2.54
C ARG A 114 2.11 12.29 2.41
N ASN A 115 2.13 11.74 1.19
CA ASN A 115 1.68 10.38 0.94
C ASN A 115 2.59 9.40 1.69
N GLU A 116 2.02 8.42 2.36
CA GLU A 116 2.75 7.34 3.03
C GLU A 116 2.59 6.04 2.25
N THR A 117 3.70 5.36 2.00
CA THR A 117 3.70 4.02 1.38
C THR A 117 4.52 3.07 2.23
N THR A 118 3.96 1.91 2.59
CA THR A 118 4.67 0.88 3.35
C THR A 118 4.45 -0.50 2.77
N TYR A 119 5.46 -1.36 2.93
CA TYR A 119 5.43 -2.77 2.56
C TYR A 119 5.84 -3.62 3.76
N ASN A 120 5.11 -4.71 4.02
CA ASN A 120 5.53 -5.75 4.95
C ASN A 120 5.62 -7.08 4.20
N ILE A 121 6.70 -7.83 4.41
CA ILE A 121 7.06 -8.99 3.60
C ILE A 121 7.46 -10.14 4.53
N ASN A 122 6.75 -11.28 4.41
CA ASN A 122 7.11 -12.54 5.04
C ASN A 122 7.85 -13.41 4.01
N HIS A 123 9.19 -13.40 4.08
CA HIS A 123 10.03 -14.19 3.17
C HIS A 123 10.70 -15.35 3.91
N LYS A 124 11.12 -16.40 3.19
CA LYS A 124 11.90 -17.53 3.76
C LYS A 124 13.18 -17.09 4.47
N ASN A 125 13.74 -15.94 4.07
CA ASN A 125 14.96 -15.36 4.64
C ASN A 125 14.69 -14.38 5.80
N GLY A 126 13.43 -14.15 6.17
CA GLY A 126 13.06 -13.27 7.26
C GLY A 126 11.90 -12.33 6.96
N TYR A 127 11.59 -11.50 7.96
CA TYR A 127 10.56 -10.47 7.88
C TYR A 127 11.16 -9.12 7.51
N PHE A 128 10.55 -8.42 6.55
CA PHE A 128 10.96 -7.07 6.16
C PHE A 128 9.77 -6.11 6.29
N SER A 129 10.00 -4.94 6.89
CA SER A 129 9.04 -3.85 7.00
C SER A 129 9.68 -2.58 6.45
N LEU A 130 9.27 -2.17 5.26
CA LEU A 130 9.92 -1.11 4.49
C LEU A 130 8.98 0.06 4.28
N ASN A 131 9.43 1.26 4.67
CA ASN A 131 8.76 2.50 4.30
C ASN A 131 9.30 2.97 2.94
N MET A 132 8.41 3.00 1.95
CA MET A 132 8.68 3.32 0.56
C MET A 132 8.17 4.71 0.15
N THR A 133 7.87 5.55 1.14
CA THR A 133 7.43 6.94 0.92
C THR A 133 8.48 7.70 0.09
N VAL A 134 8.05 8.32 -1.01
CA VAL A 134 8.97 8.89 -2.03
C VAL A 134 9.95 9.89 -1.44
N ASP A 135 9.49 10.76 -0.53
CA ASP A 135 10.30 11.88 -0.03
C ASP A 135 11.37 11.45 0.99
N ILE A 136 11.20 10.28 1.60
CA ILE A 136 12.17 9.74 2.56
C ILE A 136 13.11 8.73 1.91
N LEU A 137 12.77 8.19 0.73
CA LEU A 137 13.47 7.06 0.15
C LEU A 137 14.54 7.52 -0.84
N ASP A 138 15.74 6.96 -0.73
CA ASP A 138 16.77 7.10 -1.75
C ASP A 138 16.82 5.85 -2.64
N LYS A 139 16.28 5.97 -3.86
CA LYS A 139 16.27 4.86 -4.83
C LYS A 139 17.67 4.40 -5.23
N ASN A 140 18.70 5.25 -5.09
CA ASN A 140 20.07 4.89 -5.43
C ASN A 140 20.69 3.90 -4.43
N LEU A 141 20.06 3.70 -3.27
CA LEU A 141 20.47 2.71 -2.28
C LEU A 141 20.04 1.28 -2.65
N PHE A 142 19.16 1.10 -3.65
CA PHE A 142 18.73 -0.19 -4.18
C PHE A 142 19.65 -0.62 -5.32
N GLN A 143 20.69 -1.38 -5.00
CA GLN A 143 21.79 -1.65 -5.95
C GLN A 143 21.86 -3.12 -6.35
N SER A 144 21.45 -4.03 -5.47
CA SER A 144 21.50 -5.45 -5.75
C SER A 144 20.39 -5.88 -6.71
N LYS A 145 20.60 -7.01 -7.40
CA LYS A 145 19.61 -7.60 -8.30
C LYS A 145 18.24 -7.82 -7.61
N ASN A 146 18.24 -8.20 -6.33
CA ASN A 146 17.01 -8.46 -5.57
C ASN A 146 16.30 -7.16 -5.16
N GLU A 147 17.06 -6.13 -4.80
CA GLU A 147 16.53 -4.80 -4.53
C GLU A 147 15.89 -4.17 -5.78
N ILE A 148 16.51 -4.36 -6.94
CA ILE A 148 15.94 -3.91 -8.23
C ILE A 148 14.66 -4.70 -8.55
N LYS A 149 14.64 -6.02 -8.32
CA LYS A 149 13.41 -6.83 -8.43
C LYS A 149 12.32 -6.32 -7.49
N PHE A 150 12.66 -5.97 -6.26
CA PHE A 150 11.73 -5.39 -5.30
C PHE A 150 11.15 -4.07 -5.81
N LEU A 151 11.98 -3.13 -6.30
CA LEU A 151 11.49 -1.88 -6.90
C LEU A 151 10.58 -2.11 -8.11
N LYS A 152 10.84 -3.15 -8.91
CA LYS A 152 9.96 -3.53 -10.02
C LYS A 152 8.61 -4.03 -9.51
N LEU A 153 8.62 -4.89 -8.48
CA LEU A 153 7.41 -5.39 -7.82
C LEU A 153 6.58 -4.23 -7.24
N THR A 154 7.21 -3.32 -6.50
CA THR A 154 6.50 -2.17 -5.90
C THR A 154 5.85 -1.29 -6.95
N SER A 155 6.56 -0.97 -8.04
CA SER A 155 5.99 -0.16 -9.13
C SER A 155 4.76 -0.81 -9.76
N ILE A 156 4.75 -2.14 -9.89
CA ILE A 156 3.64 -2.87 -10.52
C ILE A 156 2.44 -2.94 -9.59
N ILE A 157 2.65 -3.21 -8.30
CA ILE A 157 1.59 -3.20 -7.29
C ILE A 157 0.98 -1.80 -7.18
N GLU A 158 1.80 -0.74 -7.11
CA GLU A 158 1.33 0.64 -7.05
C GLU A 158 0.53 1.03 -8.28
N LYS A 159 1.02 0.71 -9.49
CA LYS A 159 0.29 0.99 -10.73
C LYS A 159 -1.04 0.25 -10.77
N TRP A 160 -1.06 -1.02 -10.35
CA TRP A 160 -2.28 -1.81 -10.31
C TRP A 160 -3.30 -1.26 -9.30
N CYS A 161 -2.87 -0.95 -8.08
CA CYS A 161 -3.72 -0.37 -7.04
C CYS A 161 -4.24 1.01 -7.43
N ASN A 162 -3.39 1.87 -8.00
CA ASN A 162 -3.79 3.17 -8.53
C ASN A 162 -4.83 3.04 -9.63
N LYS A 163 -4.66 2.08 -10.56
CA LYS A 163 -5.64 1.82 -11.61
C LYS A 163 -6.98 1.36 -11.01
N LEU A 164 -6.97 0.40 -10.09
CA LEU A 164 -8.18 -0.07 -9.42
C LEU A 164 -8.91 1.08 -8.72
N ARG A 165 -8.18 1.87 -7.92
CA ARG A 165 -8.73 3.05 -7.26
C ARG A 165 -9.36 4.01 -8.25
N ASP A 166 -8.65 4.33 -9.33
CA ASP A 166 -9.11 5.30 -10.33
C ASP A 166 -10.34 4.76 -11.09
N ASP A 167 -10.38 3.48 -11.40
CA ASP A 167 -11.54 2.83 -12.04
C ASP A 167 -12.75 2.81 -11.10
N PHE A 168 -12.58 2.52 -9.80
CA PHE A 168 -13.68 2.65 -8.83
C PHE A 168 -14.16 4.09 -8.68
N MET A 169 -13.25 5.07 -8.67
CA MET A 169 -13.64 6.48 -8.57
C MET A 169 -14.36 7.01 -9.81
N LYS A 170 -14.17 6.41 -10.99
CA LYS A 170 -14.97 6.80 -12.17
C LYS A 170 -16.47 6.59 -11.95
N GLU A 171 -16.84 5.53 -11.24
CA GLU A 171 -18.23 5.22 -10.90
C GLU A 171 -18.82 6.21 -9.86
N TYR A 172 -17.96 6.92 -9.12
CA TYR A 172 -18.37 7.96 -8.16
C TYR A 172 -18.25 9.39 -8.72
N GLY A 173 -17.47 9.59 -9.78
CA GLY A 173 -17.40 10.86 -10.47
C GLY A 173 -18.69 11.09 -11.24
N HIS A 174 -19.39 12.19 -10.94
CA HIS A 174 -20.51 12.65 -11.77
C HIS A 174 -20.11 12.58 -13.25
N GLU A 175 -21.02 12.09 -14.10
CA GLU A 175 -20.95 12.32 -15.54
C GLU A 175 -20.51 13.77 -15.75
N LYS A 176 -19.46 13.97 -16.53
CA LYS A 176 -19.17 15.29 -17.07
C LYS A 176 -20.40 15.66 -17.91
N ASN A 177 -21.36 16.34 -17.31
CA ASN A 177 -22.34 17.11 -18.04
C ASN A 177 -21.53 18.11 -18.85
N GLY A 178 -21.40 17.82 -20.13
CA GLY A 178 -20.88 18.75 -21.11
C GLY A 178 -21.73 20.02 -21.03
N ILE A 179 -21.07 21.12 -20.71
CA ILE A 179 -21.50 22.46 -21.07
C ILE A 179 -20.36 23.03 -21.89
#